data_AF-A0A2Z6Q4N0-F1
#
_entry.id   AF-A0A2Z6Q4N0-F1
#
_cell.length_a   1.000
_cell.length_b   1.000
_cell.length_c   1.000
_cell.angle_alpha   90.00
_cell.angle_beta   90.00
_cell.angle_gamma   90.00
#
_symmetry.space_group_name_H-M   'P 1'
#
loop_
_entity.id
_entity.type
_entity.pdbx_description
1 polymer ?
#
loop_
_entity_poly.entity_id
_entity_poly.type
_entity_poly.pdbx_seq_one_letter_code
_entity_poly.pdbx_strand_id
1 'polypeptide(L)'
;MSVSEANPEMMRQRIEELEVANTQARQEHAELLKRIIKLEQAWTEREPKKNRKFQTRCIQIAKEVLNEQPVVEYRPSFMQGLELDAFFQKYRIALEVQGAHSTSWYKDVKKLEDIVNRDRQKRCICQDNGISLLEVWYDEKPEIVIPKKMQKIRVTLSSI
;
A
#
# COMPACT_ATOMS: atom_id res chain seq x y z
N MET A 1 -3.69 70.07 -0.82
CA MET A 1 -3.72 68.62 -0.54
C MET A 1 -2.40 68.26 0.13
N SER A 2 -2.38 68.27 1.46
CA SER A 2 -1.16 67.99 2.24
C SER A 2 -1.03 66.47 2.34
N VAL A 3 0.01 65.91 1.72
CA VAL A 3 0.36 64.49 1.91
C VAL A 3 0.82 64.36 3.36
N SER A 4 0.02 63.69 4.20
CA SER A 4 0.41 63.42 5.59
C SER A 4 1.65 62.54 5.59
N GLU A 5 2.81 63.13 5.88
CA GLU A 5 4.05 62.40 6.07
C GLU A 5 3.85 61.37 7.19
N ALA A 6 4.13 60.11 6.88
CA ALA A 6 3.96 59.03 7.83
C ALA A 6 4.87 59.27 9.04
N ASN A 7 4.28 59.28 10.25
CA ASN A 7 5.01 59.46 11.50
C ASN A 7 6.06 58.33 11.65
N PRO A 8 7.37 58.63 11.70
CA PRO A 8 8.43 57.63 11.80
C PRO A 8 8.30 56.70 13.01
N GLU A 9 7.68 57.17 14.09
CA GLU A 9 7.44 56.37 15.31
C GLU A 9 6.37 55.29 15.10
N MET A 10 5.27 55.63 14.41
CA MET A 10 4.26 54.64 13.99
C MET A 10 4.84 53.59 13.06
N MET A 11 5.72 53.98 12.14
CA MET A 11 6.39 53.03 11.25
C MET A 11 7.29 52.05 12.02
N ARG A 12 8.02 52.53 13.03
CA ARG A 12 8.85 51.67 13.90
C ARG A 12 8.01 50.68 14.69
N GLN A 13 6.92 51.13 15.31
CA GLN A 13 5.98 50.26 16.01
C GLN A 13 5.41 49.18 15.10
N ARG A 14 5.03 49.55 13.86
CA ARG A 14 4.51 48.59 12.89
C ARG A 14 5.54 47.56 12.44
N ILE A 15 6.82 47.95 12.31
CA ILE A 15 7.91 47.03 11.99
C ILE A 15 8.10 46.02 13.14
N GLU A 16 8.12 46.50 14.38
CA GLU A 16 8.28 45.64 15.57
C GLU A 16 7.12 44.64 15.70
N GLU A 17 5.87 45.09 15.50
CA GLU A 17 4.70 44.20 15.44
C GLU A 17 4.83 43.12 14.37
N LEU A 18 5.31 43.49 13.17
CA LEU A 18 5.49 42.56 12.06
C LEU A 18 6.62 41.55 12.34
N GLU A 19 7.71 41.98 12.98
CA GLU A 19 8.81 41.10 13.36
C GLU A 19 8.39 40.07 14.43
N VAL A 20 7.60 40.49 15.42
CA VAL A 20 7.02 39.59 16.42
C VAL A 20 6.07 38.59 15.76
N ALA A 21 5.14 39.07 14.91
CA ALA A 21 4.20 38.20 14.20
C ALA A 21 4.91 37.20 13.28
N ASN A 22 5.98 37.61 12.59
CA ASN A 22 6.77 36.74 11.73
C ASN A 22 7.54 35.68 12.55
N THR A 23 8.07 36.07 13.71
CA THR A 23 8.74 35.13 14.62
C THR A 23 7.77 34.08 15.14
N GLN A 24 6.56 34.50 15.54
CA GLN A 24 5.50 33.60 15.99
C GLN A 24 5.05 32.66 14.86
N ALA A 25 4.80 33.20 13.66
CA ALA A 25 4.42 32.39 12.49
C ALA A 25 5.49 31.33 12.13
N ARG A 26 6.78 31.68 12.25
CA ARG A 26 7.88 30.72 12.03
C ARG A 26 7.89 29.62 13.08
N GLN A 27 7.60 29.93 14.35
CA GLN A 27 7.49 28.94 15.41
C GLN A 27 6.31 27.99 15.16
N GLU A 28 5.13 28.54 14.87
CA GLU A 28 3.93 27.76 14.53
C GLU A 28 4.17 26.87 13.30
N HIS A 29 4.82 27.40 12.25
CA HIS A 29 5.18 26.62 11.08
C HIS A 29 6.15 25.48 11.42
N ALA A 30 7.15 25.72 12.26
CA ALA A 30 8.07 24.67 12.71
C ALA A 30 7.35 23.58 13.53
N GLU A 31 6.38 23.95 14.36
CA GLU A 31 5.56 23.00 15.11
C GLU A 31 4.63 22.18 14.21
N LEU A 32 4.00 22.82 13.22
CA LEU A 32 3.18 22.15 12.22
C LEU A 32 4.02 21.14 11.42
N LEU A 33 5.21 21.51 10.98
CA LEU A 33 6.12 20.59 10.29
C LEU A 33 6.48 19.39 11.16
N LYS A 34 6.80 19.60 12.44
CA LYS A 34 7.05 18.49 13.38
C LYS A 34 5.84 17.56 13.50
N ARG A 35 4.63 18.12 13.54
CA ARG A 35 3.39 17.33 13.62
C ARG A 35 3.12 16.55 12.34
N ILE A 36 3.35 17.14 11.17
CA ILE A 36 3.22 16.48 9.87
C ILE A 36 4.19 15.30 9.80
N ILE A 37 5.47 15.50 10.10
CA ILE A 37 6.48 14.43 10.08
C ILE A 37 6.06 13.28 11.01
N LYS A 38 5.60 13.59 12.23
CA LYS A 38 5.14 12.57 13.18
C LYS A 38 3.92 11.80 12.68
N LEU A 39 2.99 12.48 12.02
CA LEU A 39 1.82 11.83 11.41
C LEU A 39 2.26 10.94 10.25
N GLU A 40 3.11 11.43 9.35
CA GLU A 40 3.63 10.63 8.22
C GLU A 40 4.35 9.37 8.71
N GLN A 41 5.17 9.46 9.76
CA GLN A 41 5.80 8.30 10.38
C GLN A 41 4.76 7.32 10.94
N ALA A 42 3.79 7.81 11.72
CA ALA A 42 2.74 6.97 12.29
C ALA A 42 1.86 6.31 11.22
N TRP A 43 1.61 6.98 10.10
CA TRP A 43 0.89 6.42 8.95
C TRP A 43 1.73 5.32 8.28
N THR A 44 3.01 5.61 8.00
CA THR A 44 3.97 4.67 7.39
C THR A 44 4.14 3.40 8.24
N GLU A 45 4.08 3.49 9.57
CA GLU A 45 4.15 2.31 10.45
C GLU A 45 2.84 1.52 10.55
N ARG A 46 1.70 2.16 10.35
CA ARG A 46 0.37 1.53 10.44
C ARG A 46 0.02 0.75 9.18
N GLU A 47 0.45 1.20 8.02
CA GLU A 47 0.12 0.60 6.72
C GLU A 47 0.64 -0.86 6.58
N PRO A 48 1.91 -1.19 6.89
CA PRO A 48 2.40 -2.57 6.86
C PRO A 48 1.66 -3.49 7.84
N LYS A 49 1.33 -2.99 9.04
CA LYS A 49 0.58 -3.77 10.04
C LYS A 49 -0.82 -4.11 9.56
N LYS A 50 -1.48 -3.19 8.86
CA LYS A 50 -2.79 -3.42 8.25
C LYS A 50 -2.70 -4.41 7.09
N ASN A 51 -1.69 -4.27 6.22
CA ASN A 51 -1.48 -5.19 5.10
C ASN A 51 -1.23 -6.62 5.60
N ARG A 52 -0.37 -6.80 6.61
CA ARG A 52 -0.12 -8.13 7.21
C ARG A 52 -1.40 -8.75 7.79
N LYS A 53 -2.20 -7.97 8.53
CA LYS A 53 -3.50 -8.46 9.06
C LYS A 53 -4.45 -8.87 7.94
N PHE A 54 -4.50 -8.10 6.84
CA PHE A 54 -5.33 -8.41 5.69
C PHE A 54 -4.85 -9.68 4.96
N GLN A 55 -3.54 -9.82 4.76
CA GLN A 55 -2.91 -11.01 4.18
C GLN A 55 -3.23 -12.26 5.00
N THR A 56 -3.02 -12.23 6.32
CA THR A 56 -3.37 -13.33 7.23
C THR A 56 -4.85 -13.72 7.12
N ARG A 57 -5.75 -12.72 7.03
CA ARG A 57 -7.19 -12.96 6.87
C ARG A 57 -7.51 -13.63 5.54
N CYS A 58 -6.89 -13.20 4.44
CA CYS A 58 -7.05 -13.82 3.13
C CYS A 58 -6.59 -15.29 3.13
N ILE A 59 -5.42 -15.56 3.72
CA ILE A 59 -4.87 -16.91 3.85
C ILE A 59 -5.83 -17.82 4.64
N GLN A 60 -6.36 -17.32 5.77
CA GLN A 60 -7.30 -18.08 6.59
C GLN A 60 -8.59 -18.42 5.85
N ILE A 61 -9.18 -17.47 5.12
CA ILE A 61 -10.39 -17.70 4.32
C ILE A 61 -10.10 -18.71 3.21
N ALA A 62 -9.00 -18.56 2.48
CA ALA A 62 -8.63 -19.50 1.41
C ALA A 62 -8.42 -20.93 1.95
N LYS A 63 -7.78 -21.06 3.12
CA LYS A 63 -7.63 -22.32 3.85
C LYS A 63 -8.97 -22.97 4.18
N GLU A 64 -9.93 -22.21 4.69
CA GLU A 64 -11.27 -22.71 5.02
C GLU A 64 -12.04 -23.14 3.76
N VAL A 65 -11.98 -22.33 2.69
CA VAL A 65 -12.67 -22.61 1.41
C VAL A 65 -12.09 -23.85 0.71
N LEU A 66 -10.77 -24.04 0.78
CA LEU A 66 -10.10 -25.18 0.15
C LEU A 66 -10.03 -26.42 1.05
N ASN A 67 -10.26 -26.24 2.35
CA ASN A 67 -10.03 -27.24 3.40
C ASN A 67 -8.62 -27.84 3.27
N GLU A 68 -7.62 -26.97 3.12
CA GLU A 68 -6.21 -27.32 2.91
C GLU A 68 -5.31 -26.33 3.64
N GLN A 69 -4.22 -26.83 4.25
CA GLN A 69 -3.20 -25.98 4.85
C GLN A 69 -2.25 -25.46 3.75
N PRO A 70 -2.05 -24.14 3.65
CA PRO A 70 -1.11 -23.59 2.67
C PRO A 70 0.33 -23.66 3.17
N VAL A 71 1.27 -23.67 2.23
CA VAL A 71 2.65 -23.22 2.47
C VAL A 71 2.65 -21.70 2.38
N VAL A 72 2.85 -21.02 3.51
CA VAL A 72 2.92 -19.54 3.59
C VAL A 72 4.31 -19.07 3.20
N GLU A 73 4.42 -17.90 2.57
CA GLU A 73 5.69 -17.34 2.06
C GLU A 73 6.42 -18.34 1.13
N TYR A 74 5.69 -18.86 0.14
CA TYR A 74 6.16 -19.92 -0.74
C TYR A 74 7.18 -19.40 -1.77
N ARG A 75 8.43 -19.89 -1.66
CA ARG A 75 9.58 -19.51 -2.52
C ARG A 75 10.25 -20.73 -3.17
N PRO A 76 9.58 -21.44 -4.09
CA PRO A 76 10.20 -22.56 -4.79
C PRO A 76 11.27 -22.07 -5.78
N SER A 77 12.21 -22.95 -6.15
CA SER A 77 13.31 -22.62 -7.07
C SER A 77 12.84 -22.08 -8.42
N PHE A 78 11.72 -22.60 -8.95
CA PHE A 78 11.15 -22.14 -10.23
C PHE A 78 10.59 -20.71 -10.19
N MET A 79 10.38 -20.13 -9.00
CA MET A 79 9.97 -18.73 -8.86
C MET A 79 11.14 -17.75 -9.01
N GLN A 80 12.36 -18.23 -9.24
CA GLN A 80 13.52 -17.38 -9.59
C GLN A 80 13.78 -16.27 -8.56
N GLY A 81 13.58 -16.57 -7.28
CA GLY A 81 13.73 -15.62 -6.17
C GLY A 81 12.48 -14.79 -5.84
N LEU A 82 11.38 -14.97 -6.58
CA LEU A 82 10.08 -14.40 -6.23
C LEU A 82 9.36 -15.25 -5.16
N GLU A 83 8.46 -14.61 -4.42
CA GLU A 83 7.64 -15.22 -3.37
C GLU A 83 6.15 -15.15 -3.73
N LEU A 84 5.38 -16.15 -3.30
CA LEU A 84 3.92 -16.12 -3.24
C LEU A 84 3.47 -16.12 -1.77
N ASP A 85 2.43 -15.36 -1.43
CA ASP A 85 1.99 -15.24 -0.03
C ASP A 85 1.55 -16.59 0.57
N ALA A 86 0.84 -17.39 -0.21
CA ALA A 86 0.44 -18.74 0.18
C ALA A 86 0.27 -19.65 -1.03
N PHE A 87 0.57 -20.94 -0.85
CA PHE A 87 0.42 -21.95 -1.88
C PHE A 87 -0.33 -23.18 -1.35
N PHE A 88 -1.38 -23.57 -2.08
CA PHE A 88 -2.25 -24.72 -1.82
C PHE A 88 -1.90 -25.82 -2.82
N GLN A 89 -1.12 -26.80 -2.36
CA GLN A 89 -0.47 -27.80 -3.20
C GLN A 89 -1.46 -28.70 -3.92
N LYS A 90 -2.51 -29.17 -3.23
CA LYS A 90 -3.50 -30.11 -3.76
C LYS A 90 -4.24 -29.54 -4.96
N TYR A 91 -4.64 -28.28 -4.89
CA TYR A 91 -5.39 -27.63 -5.97
C TYR A 91 -4.49 -26.88 -6.96
N ARG A 92 -3.17 -26.82 -6.71
CA ARG A 92 -2.22 -26.02 -7.49
C ARG A 92 -2.65 -24.55 -7.56
N ILE A 93 -3.03 -23.98 -6.41
CA ILE A 93 -3.49 -22.58 -6.31
C ILE A 93 -2.49 -21.77 -5.50
N ALA A 94 -2.06 -20.64 -6.03
CA ALA A 94 -1.31 -19.64 -5.31
C ALA A 94 -2.22 -18.48 -4.92
N LEU A 95 -2.09 -17.96 -3.71
CA LEU A 95 -2.74 -16.73 -3.25
C LEU A 95 -1.68 -15.62 -3.20
N GLU A 96 -2.03 -14.45 -3.74
CA GLU A 96 -1.23 -13.23 -3.71
C GLU A 96 -2.13 -12.06 -3.30
N VAL A 97 -1.72 -11.34 -2.27
CA VAL A 97 -2.44 -10.25 -1.64
C VAL A 97 -1.77 -8.93 -2.02
N GLN A 98 -2.44 -8.19 -2.89
CA GLN A 98 -1.95 -6.91 -3.38
C GLN A 98 -2.18 -5.83 -2.33
N GLY A 99 -1.11 -5.14 -1.95
CA GLY A 99 -1.14 -4.10 -0.93
C GLY A 99 -1.92 -2.85 -1.35
N ALA A 100 -2.32 -2.04 -0.38
CA ALA A 100 -2.81 -0.69 -0.67
C ALA A 100 -1.65 0.16 -1.22
N HIS A 101 -1.66 0.42 -2.52
CA HIS A 101 -0.73 1.37 -3.11
C HIS A 101 -1.25 2.79 -2.84
N SER A 102 -0.78 3.41 -1.75
CA SER A 102 -0.99 4.83 -1.51
C SER A 102 -0.51 5.65 -2.71
N THR A 103 -1.22 6.74 -3.04
CA THR A 103 -0.92 7.65 -4.16
C THR A 103 0.51 8.22 -4.12
N SER A 104 1.19 8.15 -2.96
CA SER A 104 2.60 8.54 -2.79
C SER A 104 3.60 7.62 -3.51
N TRP A 105 3.25 6.34 -3.75
CA TRP A 105 4.15 5.37 -4.41
C TRP A 105 4.35 5.66 -5.91
N TYR A 106 3.39 6.34 -6.54
CA TYR A 106 3.40 6.67 -7.97
C TYR A 106 4.27 7.87 -8.34
N LYS A 107 5.06 8.42 -7.39
CA LYS A 107 5.98 9.53 -7.68
C LYS A 107 7.18 9.10 -8.54
N ASP A 108 7.45 7.81 -8.65
CA ASP A 108 8.59 7.25 -9.39
C ASP A 108 8.12 6.22 -10.42
N VAL A 109 8.16 6.62 -11.70
CA VAL A 109 7.72 5.79 -12.84
C VAL A 109 8.51 4.49 -12.93
N LYS A 110 9.80 4.50 -12.58
CA LYS A 110 10.65 3.31 -12.66
C LYS A 110 10.23 2.27 -11.62
N LYS A 111 9.92 2.69 -10.40
CA LYS A 111 9.41 1.78 -9.36
C LYS A 111 8.07 1.17 -9.73
N LEU A 112 7.21 1.93 -10.41
CA LEU A 112 5.95 1.40 -10.91
C LEU A 112 6.19 0.33 -11.97
N GLU A 113 7.05 0.61 -12.94
CA GLU A 113 7.42 -0.35 -13.99
C GLU A 113 8.01 -1.64 -13.39
N ASP A 114 8.87 -1.54 -12.40
CA ASP A 114 9.45 -2.69 -11.68
C ASP A 114 8.36 -3.54 -10.99
N ILE A 115 7.35 -2.91 -10.37
CA ILE A 115 6.22 -3.62 -9.73
C ILE A 115 5.38 -4.33 -10.79
N VAL A 116 5.00 -3.62 -11.85
CA VAL A 116 4.19 -4.18 -12.94
C VAL A 116 4.91 -5.35 -13.61
N ASN A 117 6.20 -5.22 -13.88
CA ASN A 117 7.02 -6.28 -14.46
C ASN A 117 7.13 -7.49 -13.52
N ARG A 118 7.30 -7.25 -12.21
CA ARG A 118 7.33 -8.32 -11.21
C ARG A 118 6.02 -9.09 -11.13
N ASP A 119 4.89 -8.39 -11.08
CA ASP A 119 3.56 -9.03 -11.03
C ASP A 119 3.27 -9.80 -12.32
N ARG A 120 3.65 -9.25 -13.47
CA ARG A 120 3.57 -9.94 -14.76
C ARG A 120 4.42 -11.22 -14.74
N GLN A 121 5.65 -11.14 -14.25
CA GLN A 121 6.53 -12.30 -14.15
C GLN A 121 5.94 -13.39 -13.25
N LYS A 122 5.38 -13.02 -12.08
CA LYS A 122 4.67 -13.98 -11.20
C LYS A 122 3.54 -14.70 -11.93
N ARG A 123 2.69 -13.95 -12.66
CA ARG A 123 1.58 -14.53 -13.45
C ARG A 123 2.09 -15.52 -14.49
N CYS A 124 3.10 -15.12 -15.28
CA CYS A 124 3.70 -15.99 -16.30
C CYS A 124 4.27 -17.27 -15.68
N ILE A 125 5.11 -17.16 -14.65
CA ILE A 125 5.72 -18.34 -14.00
C ILE A 125 4.66 -19.27 -13.43
N CYS A 126 3.62 -18.72 -12.76
CA CYS A 126 2.53 -19.54 -12.25
C CYS A 126 1.82 -20.29 -13.38
N GLN A 127 1.47 -19.58 -14.47
CA GLN A 127 0.79 -20.16 -15.61
C GLN A 127 1.62 -21.27 -16.29
N ASP A 128 2.91 -21.03 -16.53
CA ASP A 128 3.83 -21.99 -17.15
C ASP A 128 4.00 -23.26 -16.30
N ASN A 129 3.80 -23.14 -14.98
CA ASN A 129 3.85 -24.26 -14.04
C ASN A 129 2.46 -24.85 -13.75
N GLY A 130 1.39 -24.44 -14.45
CA GLY A 130 0.04 -24.93 -14.18
C GLY A 130 -0.48 -24.59 -12.78
N ILE A 131 -0.07 -23.44 -12.26
CA ILE A 131 -0.53 -22.89 -10.98
C ILE A 131 -1.57 -21.81 -11.27
N SER A 132 -2.75 -21.95 -10.69
CA SER A 132 -3.79 -20.92 -10.75
C SER A 132 -3.49 -19.83 -9.73
N LEU A 133 -3.22 -18.61 -10.19
CA LEU A 133 -2.95 -17.47 -9.32
C LEU A 133 -4.27 -16.78 -8.91
N LEU A 134 -4.51 -16.69 -7.60
CA LEU A 134 -5.59 -15.94 -6.97
C LEU A 134 -5.05 -14.62 -6.43
N GLU A 135 -5.31 -13.52 -7.12
CA GLU A 135 -4.94 -12.18 -6.67
C GLU A 135 -6.09 -11.54 -5.88
N VAL A 136 -5.82 -10.98 -4.71
CA VAL A 136 -6.81 -10.27 -3.86
C VAL A 136 -6.27 -8.89 -3.52
N TRP A 137 -7.03 -7.84 -3.84
CA TRP A 137 -6.65 -6.47 -3.54
C TRP A 137 -7.06 -6.05 -2.13
N TYR A 138 -6.26 -5.17 -1.51
CA TYR A 138 -6.48 -4.70 -0.14
C TYR A 138 -7.86 -4.05 0.12
N ASP A 139 -8.44 -3.42 -0.90
CA ASP A 139 -9.74 -2.76 -0.85
C ASP A 139 -10.92 -3.72 -1.12
N GLU A 140 -10.64 -4.96 -1.53
CA GLU A 140 -11.65 -6.00 -1.72
C GLU A 140 -12.13 -6.58 -0.37
N LYS A 141 -13.37 -7.10 -0.36
CA LYS A 141 -13.87 -7.92 0.77
C LYS A 141 -13.47 -9.38 0.55
N PRO A 142 -12.48 -9.92 1.27
CA PRO A 142 -11.93 -11.26 0.97
C PRO A 142 -12.96 -12.36 1.17
N GLU A 143 -13.94 -12.19 2.06
CA GLU A 143 -15.04 -13.14 2.30
C GLU A 143 -15.90 -13.37 1.05
N ILE A 144 -15.96 -12.39 0.16
CA ILE A 144 -16.77 -12.45 -1.06
C ILE A 144 -15.88 -12.83 -2.23
N VAL A 145 -14.72 -12.18 -2.34
CA VAL A 145 -13.86 -12.28 -3.51
C VAL A 145 -13.16 -13.63 -3.59
N ILE A 146 -12.64 -14.15 -2.47
CA ILE A 146 -11.91 -15.42 -2.45
C ILE A 146 -12.82 -16.58 -2.87
N PRO A 147 -14.00 -16.80 -2.24
CA PRO A 147 -14.88 -17.90 -2.67
C PRO A 147 -15.32 -17.76 -4.13
N LYS A 148 -15.64 -16.55 -4.59
CA LYS A 148 -16.09 -16.30 -5.96
C LYS A 148 -15.01 -16.61 -6.99
N LYS A 149 -13.77 -16.15 -6.76
CA LYS A 149 -12.63 -16.43 -7.65
C LYS A 149 -12.28 -17.93 -7.63
N MET A 150 -12.33 -18.58 -6.47
CA MET A 150 -12.11 -20.03 -6.32
C MET A 150 -13.15 -20.86 -7.10
N GLN A 151 -14.43 -20.47 -7.04
CA GLN A 151 -15.48 -21.14 -7.83
C GLN A 151 -15.18 -21.08 -9.32
N LYS A 152 -14.74 -19.93 -9.84
CA LYS A 152 -14.36 -19.78 -11.26
C LYS A 152 -13.18 -20.69 -11.63
N ILE A 153 -12.16 -20.77 -10.78
CA ILE A 153 -11.01 -21.66 -11.00
C ILE A 153 -11.48 -23.12 -11.07
N ARG A 154 -12.31 -23.56 -10.11
CA ARG A 154 -12.85 -24.93 -10.08
C ARG A 154 -13.67 -25.27 -11.33
N VAL A 155 -14.55 -24.38 -11.77
CA VAL A 155 -15.33 -24.57 -13.00
C VAL A 155 -14.40 -24.76 -14.20
N THR A 156 -13.38 -23.91 -14.32
CA THR A 156 -12.41 -23.97 -15.42
C THR A 156 -11.63 -25.30 -15.41
N LEU A 157 -11.20 -25.77 -14.23
CA LEU A 157 -10.49 -27.04 -14.08
C LEU A 157 -11.37 -28.27 -14.32
N SER A 158 -12.68 -28.18 -14.10
CA SER A 158 -13.63 -29.28 -14.36
C SER A 158 -14.14 -29.35 -15.79
N SER A 159 -13.84 -28.35 -16.62
CA SER A 159 -14.25 -28.26 -18.03
C SER A 159 -13.13 -28.63 -19.01
N ILE A 160 -11.99 -29.08 -18.49
CA ILE A 160 -10.84 -29.63 -19.22
C ILE A 160 -10.77 -31.13 -18.90
#